data_AF-A0A349LI77-F1
#
_entry.id   AF-A0A349LI77-F1
#
_cell.length_a   1.000
_cell.length_b   1.000
_cell.length_c   1.000
_cell.angle_alpha   90.00
_cell.angle_beta   90.00
_cell.angle_gamma   90.00
#
_symmetry.space_group_name_H-M   'P 1'
#
loop_
_entity.id
_entity.type
_entity.pdbx_description
1 polymer ?
#
loop_
_entity_poly.entity_id
_entity_poly.type
_entity_poly.pdbx_seq_one_letter_code
_entity_poly.pdbx_strand_id
1 'polypeptide(L)'
;MSGFPSVIGRTLSALSVLFVSVSSMGVAQTPSMPSTQRYGSGLLDVPVSNVLPHLNLAATYSGLWSSIGRRIEIDDSGHPSGFGPSSNEFFKDFSASVGIFDRAETGVTVQSLNDESKGGDIWGVFGRLRLWEPVDQGLGFAVGGRYLTSPSFSDPSSGRDVRYAPGRLGFPDERLRKSYSEKRGLETNLSLYGVATAYLRGYEGGFLPKNDMTFSLGYGGGMFSGGSGLEFYAPATNNGWFAGTSLHVSTGKRSTLIVMAEHNGFDVNVGAQIDLNGIRVGVQGLALNHPWPTDGQFSEYHRPKLGLTLSAVLCPRESGFRCRPRMMNRSEPDTIYIPPPPPDTIIIGASGSGLAVESGESVQICLATGQNVSIQVDAAGDTLVGMPPVPVGSLGPAMTFAGSYAGSSFWYLDDEVIVFEGGDFQKSDDTFPIDCDQILRVGVFQGVPVFAVISAQRPLDVIFIPIYPGVWQRYERDLPG
;
A
#
# COMPACT_ATOMS: atom_id res chain seq x y z
N MET A 1 -30.44 14.19 -39.40
CA MET A 1 -30.84 14.97 -38.21
C MET A 1 -32.14 14.41 -37.67
N SER A 2 -32.34 14.50 -36.34
CA SER A 2 -33.42 13.97 -35.48
C SER A 2 -33.48 12.44 -35.29
N GLY A 3 -33.12 11.94 -34.09
CA GLY A 3 -33.39 10.54 -33.72
C GLY A 3 -32.61 9.88 -32.57
N PHE A 4 -31.98 10.61 -31.64
CA PHE A 4 -31.50 10.12 -30.34
C PHE A 4 -31.57 11.31 -29.37
N PRO A 5 -31.92 11.23 -28.06
CA PRO A 5 -31.92 10.06 -27.16
C PRO A 5 -33.16 9.94 -26.23
N SER A 6 -33.72 8.74 -25.99
CA SER A 6 -34.75 8.54 -24.94
C SER A 6 -34.43 7.47 -23.89
N VAL A 7 -33.27 6.81 -23.98
CA VAL A 7 -32.84 5.78 -23.01
C VAL A 7 -31.79 6.32 -22.03
N ILE A 8 -31.00 7.32 -22.42
CA ILE A 8 -29.99 7.98 -21.55
C ILE A 8 -30.67 8.80 -20.43
N GLY A 9 -31.86 9.35 -20.68
CA GLY A 9 -32.59 10.15 -19.68
C GLY A 9 -33.16 9.35 -18.51
N ARG A 10 -33.32 8.02 -18.65
CA ARG A 10 -33.93 7.17 -17.61
C ARG A 10 -32.89 6.47 -16.73
N THR A 11 -31.67 6.25 -17.20
CA THR A 11 -30.56 5.71 -16.38
C THR A 11 -29.88 6.76 -15.50
N LEU A 12 -29.94 8.04 -15.88
CA LEU A 12 -29.44 9.13 -15.04
C LEU A 12 -30.24 9.35 -13.74
N SER A 13 -31.51 8.92 -13.69
CA SER A 13 -32.36 9.05 -12.49
C SER A 13 -32.13 7.96 -11.44
N ALA A 14 -31.52 6.82 -11.80
CA ALA A 14 -31.20 5.75 -10.84
C ALA A 14 -29.90 6.01 -10.06
N LEU A 15 -29.03 6.90 -10.55
CA LEU A 15 -27.80 7.31 -9.87
C LEU A 15 -27.99 8.54 -8.97
N SER A 16 -29.14 9.21 -9.04
CA SER A 16 -29.41 10.47 -8.33
C SER A 16 -29.86 10.31 -6.87
N VAL A 17 -30.12 9.07 -6.40
CA VAL A 17 -30.73 8.83 -5.07
C VAL A 17 -29.69 8.53 -3.98
N LEU A 18 -28.39 8.57 -4.27
CA LEU A 18 -27.32 8.42 -3.27
C LEU A 18 -26.60 9.76 -2.97
N PHE A 19 -27.36 10.84 -2.83
CA PHE A 19 -26.85 12.13 -2.34
C PHE A 19 -27.74 12.66 -1.22
N VAL A 20 -27.59 12.10 -0.02
CA VAL A 20 -28.08 12.72 1.22
C VAL A 20 -26.98 12.65 2.28
N SER A 21 -26.34 13.82 2.45
CA SER A 21 -25.68 14.35 3.65
C SER A 21 -24.74 13.46 4.49
N VAL A 22 -23.43 13.71 4.38
CA VAL A 22 -22.59 14.08 5.53
C VAL A 22 -21.51 15.06 5.05
N SER A 23 -21.75 16.34 5.26
CA SER A 23 -20.74 17.39 5.17
C SER A 23 -19.98 17.45 6.50
N SER A 24 -18.77 16.91 6.51
CA SER A 24 -17.71 17.30 7.44
C SER A 24 -16.48 17.62 6.61
N MET A 25 -16.27 18.92 6.34
CA MET A 25 -15.04 19.44 5.79
C MET A 25 -13.95 19.33 6.86
N GLY A 26 -13.44 18.13 7.09
CA GLY A 26 -12.13 17.94 7.68
C GLY A 26 -11.11 18.07 6.56
N VAL A 27 -10.21 19.05 6.67
CA VAL A 27 -9.02 19.13 5.83
C VAL A 27 -8.08 18.00 6.26
N ALA A 28 -8.41 16.77 5.91
CA ALA A 28 -7.49 15.65 6.01
C ALA A 28 -6.55 15.76 4.81
N GLN A 29 -5.29 16.12 5.08
CA GLN A 29 -4.22 15.94 4.11
C GLN A 29 -4.19 14.46 3.73
N THR A 30 -4.79 14.12 2.59
CA THR A 30 -4.83 12.75 2.08
C THR A 30 -3.38 12.34 1.79
N PRO A 31 -2.86 11.24 2.37
CA PRO A 31 -1.64 10.65 1.87
C PRO A 31 -1.87 10.41 0.38
N SER A 32 -0.96 10.91 -0.45
CA SER A 32 -1.00 10.72 -1.88
C SER A 32 -0.71 9.26 -2.20
N MET A 33 -1.69 8.41 -2.00
CA MET A 33 -1.62 6.99 -2.30
C MET A 33 -1.64 6.87 -3.82
N PRO A 34 -0.54 6.47 -4.47
CA PRO A 34 -0.61 6.16 -5.88
C PRO A 34 -1.55 4.95 -6.00
N SER A 35 -2.76 5.17 -6.54
CA SER A 35 -3.63 4.06 -6.94
C SER A 35 -2.81 3.13 -7.83
N THR A 36 -2.74 1.88 -7.40
CA THR A 36 -1.85 0.85 -7.93
C THR A 36 -2.34 0.26 -9.23
N GLN A 37 -3.62 0.50 -9.53
CA GLN A 37 -4.27 0.18 -10.78
C GLN A 37 -5.30 1.29 -11.04
N ARG A 38 -4.90 2.30 -11.82
CA ARG A 38 -5.85 3.27 -12.34
C ARG A 38 -6.66 2.54 -13.39
N TYR A 39 -7.89 2.23 -13.00
CA TYR A 39 -8.88 1.54 -13.79
C TYR A 39 -8.94 2.10 -15.22
N GLY A 40 -8.98 1.16 -16.16
CA GLY A 40 -9.34 1.43 -17.53
C GLY A 40 -8.14 1.44 -18.46
N SER A 41 -8.06 0.43 -19.30
CA SER A 41 -8.64 0.55 -20.64
C SER A 41 -8.75 -0.85 -21.24
N GLY A 42 -7.89 -1.82 -20.92
CA GLY A 42 -7.93 -3.12 -21.59
C GLY A 42 -7.53 -4.26 -20.69
N LEU A 43 -8.46 -5.23 -20.53
CA LEU A 43 -8.33 -6.58 -19.95
C LEU A 43 -7.65 -6.74 -18.57
N LEU A 44 -7.19 -5.64 -17.99
CA LEU A 44 -6.35 -5.58 -16.80
C LEU A 44 -7.00 -4.70 -15.75
N ASP A 45 -8.04 -5.20 -15.12
CA ASP A 45 -8.72 -4.40 -14.12
C ASP A 45 -9.07 -5.29 -12.95
N VAL A 46 -8.13 -5.48 -12.03
CA VAL A 46 -8.49 -5.77 -10.64
C VAL A 46 -8.91 -4.46 -9.97
N PRO A 47 -10.13 -4.37 -9.42
CA PRO A 47 -10.48 -3.23 -8.59
C PRO A 47 -9.51 -3.06 -7.43
N VAL A 48 -9.32 -1.81 -6.99
CA VAL A 48 -8.59 -1.47 -5.76
C VAL A 48 -9.44 -0.56 -4.89
N SER A 49 -9.15 -0.49 -3.59
CA SER A 49 -9.96 0.31 -2.67
C SER A 49 -9.71 1.82 -2.75
N ASN A 50 -8.58 2.23 -3.32
CA ASN A 50 -8.26 3.65 -3.50
C ASN A 50 -9.06 4.30 -4.63
N VAL A 51 -9.35 5.59 -4.46
CA VAL A 51 -10.07 6.44 -5.43
C VAL A 51 -9.20 7.62 -5.85
N LEU A 52 -9.52 8.21 -7.00
CA LEU A 52 -8.94 9.51 -7.36
C LEU A 52 -9.33 10.59 -6.33
N PRO A 53 -8.39 11.46 -5.93
CA PRO A 53 -8.72 12.64 -5.15
C PRO A 53 -9.67 13.57 -5.90
N HIS A 54 -10.38 14.41 -5.16
CA HIS A 54 -11.43 15.27 -5.68
C HIS A 54 -10.95 16.15 -6.83
N LEU A 55 -11.68 16.09 -7.94
CA LEU A 55 -11.43 16.80 -9.21
C LEU A 55 -10.15 16.38 -9.95
N ASN A 56 -9.41 15.39 -9.44
CA ASN A 56 -8.34 14.79 -10.23
C ASN A 56 -8.95 13.95 -11.34
N LEU A 57 -8.31 13.99 -12.51
CA LEU A 57 -8.75 13.28 -13.70
C LEU A 57 -7.70 12.27 -14.11
N ALA A 58 -8.13 11.07 -14.45
CA ALA A 58 -7.28 10.09 -15.11
C ALA A 58 -7.82 9.78 -16.49
N ALA A 59 -6.94 9.77 -17.49
CA ALA A 59 -7.24 9.23 -18.81
C ALA A 59 -6.24 8.14 -19.13
N THR A 60 -6.69 7.04 -19.70
CA THR A 60 -5.84 5.91 -20.04
C THR A 60 -6.27 5.33 -21.38
N TYR A 61 -5.27 5.03 -22.18
CA TYR A 61 -5.36 4.28 -23.42
C TYR A 61 -4.58 2.98 -23.24
N SER A 62 -5.12 1.90 -23.75
CA SER A 62 -4.41 0.63 -23.83
C SER A 62 -4.65 0.00 -25.17
N GLY A 63 -3.73 -0.85 -25.58
CA GLY A 63 -4.03 -1.76 -26.65
C GLY A 63 -3.24 -3.03 -26.55
N LEU A 64 -3.67 -4.04 -27.28
CA LEU A 64 -3.08 -5.37 -27.24
C LEU A 64 -3.04 -5.97 -28.63
N TRP A 65 -2.03 -6.79 -28.88
CA TRP A 65 -1.98 -7.60 -30.08
C TRP A 65 -2.70 -8.92 -29.83
N SER A 66 -3.53 -9.31 -30.79
CA SER A 66 -4.11 -10.64 -30.83
C SER A 66 -3.94 -11.20 -32.23
N SER A 67 -3.39 -12.40 -32.30
CA SER A 67 -3.24 -13.17 -33.53
C SER A 67 -4.14 -14.39 -33.46
N ILE A 68 -4.90 -14.58 -34.52
CA ILE A 68 -5.89 -15.63 -34.69
C ILE A 68 -5.56 -16.35 -35.98
N GLY A 69 -5.19 -17.62 -35.89
CA GLY A 69 -4.80 -18.48 -37.00
C GLY A 69 -5.95 -18.78 -37.97
N ARG A 70 -7.19 -18.81 -37.50
CA ARG A 70 -8.38 -18.96 -38.36
C ARG A 70 -9.61 -18.30 -37.74
N ARG A 71 -10.40 -17.61 -38.57
CA ARG A 71 -11.66 -16.97 -38.15
C ARG A 71 -12.84 -17.79 -38.63
N ILE A 72 -13.96 -17.75 -37.93
CA ILE A 72 -15.17 -18.39 -38.42
C ILE A 72 -15.78 -17.46 -39.47
N GLU A 73 -16.12 -18.03 -40.62
CA GLU A 73 -16.95 -17.36 -41.63
C GLU A 73 -18.42 -17.63 -41.36
N ILE A 74 -19.24 -16.60 -41.56
CA ILE A 74 -20.68 -16.65 -41.36
C ILE A 74 -21.35 -16.45 -42.72
N ASP A 75 -22.26 -17.36 -43.08
CA ASP A 75 -23.04 -17.23 -44.31
C ASP A 75 -24.13 -16.16 -44.24
N ASP A 76 -24.81 -15.95 -45.37
CA ASP A 76 -25.96 -15.05 -45.52
C ASP A 76 -27.19 -15.42 -44.68
N SER A 77 -27.13 -16.53 -43.93
CA SER A 77 -28.18 -16.96 -43.00
C SER A 77 -27.78 -16.77 -41.53
N GLY A 78 -26.55 -16.31 -41.26
CA GLY A 78 -26.04 -16.09 -39.91
C GLY A 78 -25.48 -17.35 -39.24
N HIS A 79 -25.20 -18.41 -40.02
CA HIS A 79 -24.63 -19.67 -39.54
C HIS A 79 -23.14 -19.80 -39.92
N PRO A 80 -22.33 -20.50 -39.10
CA PRO A 80 -20.96 -20.84 -39.45
C PRO A 80 -20.88 -21.62 -40.78
N SER A 81 -20.17 -21.07 -41.76
CA SER A 81 -20.03 -21.66 -43.11
C SER A 81 -18.65 -22.25 -43.38
N GLY A 82 -17.66 -21.92 -42.54
CA GLY A 82 -16.29 -22.40 -42.69
C GLY A 82 -15.28 -21.61 -41.87
N PHE A 83 -14.00 -21.77 -42.21
CA PHE A 83 -12.91 -21.00 -41.62
C PHE A 83 -12.29 -20.07 -42.64
N GLY A 84 -12.27 -18.79 -42.31
CA GLY A 84 -11.61 -17.74 -43.06
C GLY A 84 -10.14 -17.53 -42.65
N PRO A 85 -9.46 -16.60 -43.33
CA PRO A 85 -8.03 -16.38 -43.13
C PRO A 85 -7.72 -15.88 -41.72
N SER A 86 -6.46 -16.09 -41.31
CA SER A 86 -5.92 -15.57 -40.07
C SER A 86 -6.08 -14.05 -39.97
N SER A 87 -6.13 -13.55 -38.74
CA SER A 87 -6.10 -12.11 -38.47
C SER A 87 -5.08 -11.80 -37.39
N ASN A 88 -4.33 -10.72 -37.58
CA ASN A 88 -3.44 -10.16 -36.58
C ASN A 88 -3.81 -8.70 -36.39
N GLU A 89 -4.43 -8.39 -35.26
CA GLU A 89 -5.02 -7.08 -35.01
C GLU A 89 -4.52 -6.48 -33.70
N PHE A 90 -4.45 -5.15 -33.69
CA PHE A 90 -4.19 -4.36 -32.50
C PHE A 90 -5.51 -3.79 -31.98
N PHE A 91 -5.99 -4.36 -30.88
CA PHE A 91 -7.19 -3.92 -30.19
C PHE A 91 -6.87 -2.73 -29.33
N LYS A 92 -7.76 -1.74 -29.31
CA LYS A 92 -7.53 -0.43 -28.70
C LYS A 92 -8.69 -0.12 -27.79
N ASP A 93 -8.38 0.34 -26.60
CA ASP A 93 -9.36 0.71 -25.60
C ASP A 93 -8.97 2.05 -24.95
N PHE A 94 -9.97 2.74 -24.41
CA PHE A 94 -9.83 4.02 -23.74
C PHE A 94 -10.69 4.09 -22.48
N SER A 95 -10.26 4.88 -21.51
CA SER A 95 -11.05 5.21 -20.34
C SER A 95 -10.69 6.57 -19.78
N ALA A 96 -11.66 7.21 -19.13
CA ALA A 96 -11.43 8.39 -18.33
C ALA A 96 -12.22 8.34 -17.03
N SER A 97 -11.63 8.81 -15.94
CA SER A 97 -12.29 8.92 -14.63
C SER A 97 -11.98 10.21 -13.90
N VAL A 98 -12.86 10.53 -12.94
CA VAL A 98 -12.78 11.70 -12.08
C VAL A 98 -13.01 11.32 -10.62
N GLY A 99 -12.24 11.93 -9.72
CA GLY A 99 -12.42 11.81 -8.28
C GLY A 99 -13.48 12.78 -7.72
N ILE A 100 -14.27 12.32 -6.75
CA ILE A 100 -15.37 13.05 -6.13
C ILE A 100 -15.20 12.98 -4.61
N PHE A 101 -15.03 14.15 -3.98
CA PHE A 101 -14.89 14.35 -2.53
C PHE A 101 -13.90 13.40 -1.83
N ASP A 102 -12.82 13.03 -2.52
CA ASP A 102 -11.81 12.08 -2.01
C ASP A 102 -12.41 10.73 -1.55
N ARG A 103 -13.63 10.40 -2.00
CA ARG A 103 -14.38 9.25 -1.48
C ARG A 103 -14.99 8.39 -2.58
N ALA A 104 -15.31 8.98 -3.72
CA ALA A 104 -15.84 8.26 -4.86
C ALA A 104 -15.01 8.55 -6.11
N GLU A 105 -15.03 7.60 -7.03
CA GLU A 105 -14.50 7.75 -8.38
C GLU A 105 -15.56 7.26 -9.35
N THR A 106 -15.74 7.99 -10.44
CA THR A 106 -16.59 7.56 -11.55
C THR A 106 -15.90 7.82 -12.88
N GLY A 107 -16.23 7.02 -13.87
CA GLY A 107 -15.63 7.15 -15.17
C GLY A 107 -16.39 6.45 -16.28
N VAL A 108 -15.88 6.65 -17.48
CA VAL A 108 -16.34 6.03 -18.71
C VAL A 108 -15.23 5.20 -19.33
N THR A 109 -15.60 4.17 -20.06
CA THR A 109 -14.68 3.35 -20.85
C THR A 109 -15.26 3.15 -22.24
N VAL A 110 -14.39 3.13 -23.23
CA VAL A 110 -14.70 2.76 -24.60
C VAL A 110 -13.75 1.64 -24.98
N GLN A 111 -14.29 0.48 -25.29
CA GLN A 111 -13.51 -0.69 -25.68
C GLN A 111 -13.70 -0.99 -27.15
N SER A 112 -12.67 -1.55 -27.76
CA SER A 112 -12.62 -1.84 -29.19
C SER A 112 -12.92 -0.61 -30.06
N LEU A 113 -12.03 0.38 -29.97
CA LEU A 113 -11.99 1.55 -30.84
C LEU A 113 -11.73 1.15 -32.30
N ASN A 114 -12.74 0.56 -32.92
CA ASN A 114 -12.71 -0.08 -34.21
C ASN A 114 -13.80 0.52 -35.10
N ASP A 115 -13.64 0.38 -36.41
CA ASP A 115 -14.64 0.88 -37.36
C ASP A 115 -16.00 0.17 -37.16
N GLU A 116 -17.10 0.83 -37.54
CA GLU A 116 -18.45 0.26 -37.41
C GLU A 116 -18.59 -1.13 -38.08
N SER A 117 -17.85 -1.36 -39.18
CA SER A 117 -17.82 -2.67 -39.87
C SER A 117 -17.19 -3.79 -39.05
N LYS A 118 -16.48 -3.45 -37.96
CA LYS A 118 -15.81 -4.36 -37.02
C LYS A 118 -16.53 -4.42 -35.67
N GLY A 119 -17.83 -4.15 -35.64
CA GLY A 119 -18.64 -4.28 -34.42
C GLY A 119 -18.80 -3.01 -33.60
N GLY A 120 -18.10 -1.95 -33.98
CA GLY A 120 -18.14 -0.64 -33.34
C GLY A 120 -17.64 -0.64 -31.88
N ASP A 121 -17.81 0.52 -31.26
CA ASP A 121 -17.32 0.80 -29.92
C ASP A 121 -18.24 0.24 -28.83
N ILE A 122 -17.64 -0.36 -27.80
CA ILE A 122 -18.34 -0.75 -26.58
C ILE A 122 -18.19 0.34 -25.54
N TRP A 123 -19.31 0.91 -25.12
CA TRP A 123 -19.32 1.96 -24.11
C TRP A 123 -19.54 1.37 -22.73
N GLY A 124 -18.90 1.93 -21.72
CA GLY A 124 -19.13 1.54 -20.34
C GLY A 124 -19.04 2.71 -19.40
N VAL A 125 -19.67 2.51 -18.24
CA VAL A 125 -19.58 3.41 -17.09
C VAL A 125 -19.14 2.59 -15.89
N PHE A 126 -18.37 3.21 -15.02
CA PHE A 126 -17.96 2.58 -13.77
C PHE A 126 -17.98 3.59 -12.63
N GLY A 127 -18.11 3.04 -11.43
CA GLY A 127 -18.11 3.79 -10.19
C GLY A 127 -17.51 2.97 -9.07
N ARG A 128 -16.86 3.66 -8.15
CA ARG A 128 -16.27 3.09 -6.94
C ARG A 128 -16.51 4.06 -5.79
N LEU A 129 -16.90 3.52 -4.64
CA LEU A 129 -17.03 4.23 -3.38
C LEU A 129 -16.07 3.62 -2.37
N ARG A 130 -15.14 4.44 -1.88
CA ARG A 130 -14.25 4.10 -0.78
C ARG A 130 -15.04 4.15 0.52
N LEU A 131 -15.13 3.01 1.18
CA LEU A 131 -15.82 2.84 2.45
C LEU A 131 -14.86 3.02 3.63
N TRP A 132 -13.62 2.56 3.46
CA TRP A 132 -12.55 2.70 4.44
C TRP A 132 -11.29 3.22 3.77
N GLU A 133 -10.75 4.32 4.29
CA GLU A 133 -9.48 4.88 3.86
C GLU A 133 -8.32 4.20 4.60
N PRO A 134 -7.32 3.67 3.89
CA PRO A 134 -6.10 3.23 4.55
C PRO A 134 -5.35 4.47 5.06
N VAL A 135 -4.87 4.43 6.30
CA VAL A 135 -4.03 5.48 6.88
C VAL A 135 -2.59 4.96 6.88
N ASP A 136 -1.67 5.69 6.26
CA ASP A 136 -0.24 5.35 6.11
C ASP A 136 0.04 3.94 5.56
N GLN A 137 0.08 2.96 6.45
CA GLN A 137 0.12 1.52 6.16
C GLN A 137 -1.14 0.89 6.74
N GLY A 138 -1.90 0.16 5.93
CA GLY A 138 -3.13 -0.41 6.44
C GLY A 138 -4.04 -0.97 5.36
N LEU A 139 -5.27 -1.26 5.78
CA LEU A 139 -6.31 -1.84 4.93
C LEU A 139 -7.27 -0.75 4.48
N GLY A 140 -7.54 -0.69 3.17
CA GLY A 140 -8.63 0.08 2.61
C GLY A 140 -9.71 -0.84 2.07
N PHE A 141 -10.95 -0.37 2.08
CA PHE A 141 -12.10 -1.10 1.56
C PHE A 141 -12.94 -0.23 0.63
N ALA A 142 -13.40 -0.80 -0.48
CA ALA A 142 -14.31 -0.14 -1.40
C ALA A 142 -15.33 -1.11 -1.99
N VAL A 143 -16.44 -0.53 -2.41
CA VAL A 143 -17.44 -1.20 -3.25
C VAL A 143 -17.58 -0.44 -4.55
N GLY A 144 -17.92 -1.15 -5.62
CA GLY A 144 -18.07 -0.52 -6.92
C GLY A 144 -18.95 -1.30 -7.87
N GLY A 145 -19.14 -0.68 -9.02
CA GLY A 145 -19.96 -1.21 -10.10
C GLY A 145 -19.39 -0.84 -11.45
N ARG A 146 -19.55 -1.73 -12.41
CA ARG A 146 -19.27 -1.50 -13.82
C ARG A 146 -20.48 -1.91 -14.64
N TYR A 147 -20.83 -1.08 -15.61
CA TYR A 147 -21.74 -1.44 -16.68
C TYR A 147 -21.03 -1.24 -18.01
N LEU A 148 -21.22 -2.18 -18.93
CA LEU A 148 -20.76 -2.08 -20.31
C LEU A 148 -21.98 -2.30 -21.19
N THR A 149 -22.04 -1.63 -22.33
CA THR A 149 -23.00 -1.98 -23.38
C THR A 149 -22.58 -3.29 -24.01
N SER A 150 -23.56 -4.01 -24.54
CA SER A 150 -23.27 -5.10 -25.45
C SER A 150 -22.79 -4.53 -26.79
N PRO A 151 -21.88 -5.21 -27.51
CA PRO A 151 -21.66 -4.91 -28.92
C PRO A 151 -23.00 -4.94 -29.68
N SER A 152 -23.20 -4.00 -30.58
CA SER A 152 -24.39 -3.98 -31.44
C SER A 152 -24.17 -4.91 -32.62
N PHE A 153 -24.75 -6.10 -32.55
CA PHE A 153 -24.87 -6.98 -33.70
C PHE A 153 -26.01 -6.44 -34.56
N SER A 154 -25.68 -5.90 -35.74
CA SER A 154 -26.63 -5.25 -36.65
C SER A 154 -27.96 -6.01 -36.79
N ASP A 155 -29.08 -5.28 -36.75
CA ASP A 155 -30.39 -5.84 -37.09
C ASP A 155 -30.52 -5.91 -38.62
N PRO A 156 -30.73 -7.10 -39.22
CA PRO A 156 -30.95 -7.26 -40.66
C PRO A 156 -32.08 -6.37 -41.21
N SER A 157 -33.03 -5.94 -40.38
CA SER A 157 -34.19 -5.14 -40.77
C SER A 157 -33.98 -3.61 -40.71
N SER A 158 -32.85 -3.14 -40.18
CA SER A 158 -32.61 -1.70 -39.91
C SER A 158 -31.84 -0.93 -41.00
N GLY A 159 -31.53 -1.56 -42.13
CA GLY A 159 -30.90 -0.90 -43.29
C GLY A 159 -29.47 -0.39 -43.09
N ARG A 160 -28.81 -0.79 -41.99
CA ARG A 160 -27.36 -0.63 -41.81
C ARG A 160 -26.69 -1.95 -42.18
N ASP A 161 -26.24 -2.05 -43.43
CA ASP A 161 -25.67 -3.24 -44.08
C ASP A 161 -24.30 -3.65 -43.52
N VAL A 162 -24.27 -4.20 -42.31
CA VAL A 162 -23.15 -5.05 -41.87
C VAL A 162 -23.75 -6.35 -41.39
N ARG A 163 -24.41 -7.12 -42.28
CA ARG A 163 -25.41 -8.17 -41.97
C ARG A 163 -25.08 -9.15 -40.84
N TYR A 164 -23.84 -9.27 -40.39
CA TYR A 164 -23.41 -10.06 -39.23
C TYR A 164 -22.26 -9.36 -38.48
N ALA A 165 -22.43 -8.08 -38.14
CA ALA A 165 -21.39 -7.27 -37.51
C ALA A 165 -20.76 -8.02 -36.31
N PRO A 166 -19.44 -8.17 -36.29
CA PRO A 166 -18.78 -8.95 -35.25
C PRO A 166 -18.89 -8.27 -33.88
N GLY A 167 -18.65 -9.00 -32.81
CA GLY A 167 -18.64 -8.43 -31.46
C GLY A 167 -17.42 -7.53 -31.23
N ARG A 168 -17.05 -7.33 -29.95
CA ARG A 168 -15.83 -6.62 -29.52
C ARG A 168 -14.59 -6.94 -30.37
N LEU A 169 -14.50 -8.17 -30.86
CA LEU A 169 -13.32 -8.70 -31.51
C LEU A 169 -13.16 -8.29 -32.98
N GLY A 170 -14.12 -7.64 -33.62
CA GLY A 170 -13.95 -7.23 -35.02
C GLY A 170 -13.97 -8.38 -36.03
N PHE A 171 -14.27 -9.60 -35.61
CA PHE A 171 -14.58 -10.75 -36.46
C PHE A 171 -15.61 -11.70 -35.80
N PRO A 172 -16.31 -12.55 -36.59
CA PRO A 172 -17.26 -13.52 -36.05
C PRO A 172 -16.60 -14.64 -35.26
N ASP A 173 -17.24 -15.02 -34.16
CA ASP A 173 -16.82 -16.06 -33.24
C ASP A 173 -18.05 -16.80 -32.66
N GLU A 174 -18.14 -18.11 -32.88
CA GLU A 174 -19.26 -18.96 -32.43
C GLU A 174 -19.33 -19.11 -30.90
N ARG A 175 -18.22 -18.84 -30.21
CA ARG A 175 -18.16 -18.89 -28.74
C ARG A 175 -18.85 -17.68 -28.11
N LEU A 176 -18.91 -16.55 -28.82
CA LEU A 176 -19.62 -15.35 -28.38
C LEU A 176 -21.13 -15.45 -28.66
N ARG A 177 -21.55 -16.30 -29.61
CA ARG A 177 -22.95 -16.50 -29.99
C ARG A 177 -23.15 -17.77 -30.81
N LYS A 178 -24.19 -18.55 -30.48
CA LYS A 178 -24.55 -19.77 -31.22
C LYS A 178 -25.02 -19.49 -32.65
N SER A 179 -25.64 -18.33 -32.92
CA SER A 179 -26.03 -17.91 -34.27
C SER A 179 -26.00 -16.39 -34.40
N TYR A 180 -25.50 -15.86 -35.53
CA TYR A 180 -25.49 -14.43 -35.85
C TYR A 180 -26.85 -13.89 -36.38
N SER A 181 -27.88 -14.75 -36.40
CA SER A 181 -29.28 -14.39 -36.72
C SER A 181 -30.14 -13.97 -35.51
N GLU A 182 -29.77 -14.37 -34.29
CA GLU A 182 -30.54 -14.07 -33.07
C GLU A 182 -30.40 -12.60 -32.59
N LYS A 183 -31.42 -12.07 -31.92
CA LYS A 183 -31.43 -10.67 -31.42
C LYS A 183 -30.63 -10.44 -30.13
N ARG A 184 -30.28 -11.51 -29.40
CA ARG A 184 -29.60 -11.40 -28.10
C ARG A 184 -28.11 -11.20 -28.32
N GLY A 185 -27.61 -10.03 -27.97
CA GLY A 185 -26.17 -9.76 -27.91
C GLY A 185 -25.51 -10.36 -26.67
N LEU A 186 -24.20 -10.16 -26.56
CA LEU A 186 -23.40 -10.48 -25.37
C LEU A 186 -23.90 -9.64 -24.20
N GLU A 187 -24.67 -10.20 -23.26
CA GLU A 187 -25.18 -9.48 -22.09
C GLU A 187 -24.02 -9.12 -21.14
N THR A 188 -23.42 -7.95 -21.34
CA THR A 188 -22.44 -7.36 -20.43
C THR A 188 -23.19 -6.72 -19.26
N ASN A 189 -23.68 -7.57 -18.35
CA ASN A 189 -24.50 -7.15 -17.21
C ASN A 189 -23.76 -6.23 -16.23
N LEU A 190 -24.54 -5.52 -15.40
CA LEU A 190 -24.04 -4.77 -14.25
C LEU A 190 -23.20 -5.70 -13.36
N SER A 191 -21.92 -5.35 -13.21
CA SER A 191 -20.95 -6.09 -12.41
C SER A 191 -20.68 -5.32 -11.13
N LEU A 192 -21.21 -5.81 -10.01
CA LEU A 192 -20.97 -5.26 -8.68
C LEU A 192 -19.83 -6.01 -7.99
N TYR A 193 -19.01 -5.30 -7.22
CA TYR A 193 -17.88 -5.88 -6.51
C TYR A 193 -17.59 -5.19 -5.19
N GLY A 194 -16.91 -5.92 -4.30
CA GLY A 194 -16.23 -5.39 -3.13
C GLY A 194 -14.74 -5.76 -3.17
N VAL A 195 -13.89 -4.86 -2.67
CA VAL A 195 -12.44 -5.07 -2.65
C VAL A 195 -11.80 -4.52 -1.39
N ALA A 196 -10.93 -5.34 -0.80
CA ALA A 196 -9.97 -4.92 0.22
C ALA A 196 -8.59 -4.72 -0.43
N THR A 197 -7.85 -3.71 0.02
CA THR A 197 -6.47 -3.48 -0.43
C THR A 197 -5.59 -3.18 0.78
N ALA A 198 -4.54 -3.97 0.95
CA ALA A 198 -3.47 -3.72 1.90
C ALA A 198 -2.41 -2.83 1.26
N TYR A 199 -1.98 -1.82 2.00
CA TYR A 199 -0.97 -0.84 1.64
C TYR A 199 0.21 -1.03 2.58
N LEU A 200 1.32 -1.53 2.03
CA LEU A 200 2.52 -1.79 2.80
C LEU A 200 3.63 -0.88 2.31
N ARG A 201 4.33 -0.28 3.26
CA ARG A 201 5.55 0.45 2.96
C ARG A 201 6.68 -0.54 2.77
N GLY A 202 7.52 -0.30 1.78
CA GLY A 202 8.74 -1.08 1.58
C GLY A 202 9.81 -0.79 2.62
N TYR A 203 10.78 -1.70 2.71
CA TYR A 203 11.90 -1.60 3.63
C TYR A 203 12.71 -0.32 3.41
N GLU A 204 13.02 0.41 4.48
CA GLU A 204 13.71 1.70 4.45
C GLU A 204 15.23 1.58 4.65
N GLY A 205 15.76 0.39 4.97
CA GLY A 205 17.19 0.16 5.19
C GLY A 205 17.95 -0.28 3.93
N GLY A 206 19.22 0.09 3.84
CA GLY A 206 20.15 -0.42 2.83
C GLY A 206 20.18 0.35 1.51
N PHE A 207 20.65 -0.31 0.45
CA PHE A 207 20.88 0.29 -0.88
C PHE A 207 19.64 0.31 -1.78
N LEU A 208 18.52 -0.25 -1.33
CA LEU A 208 17.31 -0.36 -2.13
C LEU A 208 16.61 1.00 -2.25
N PRO A 209 16.17 1.40 -3.46
CA PRO A 209 15.37 2.62 -3.61
C PRO A 209 14.06 2.53 -2.82
N LYS A 210 13.54 3.69 -2.41
CA LYS A 210 12.24 3.79 -1.74
C LYS A 210 11.19 3.03 -2.55
N ASN A 211 10.53 2.08 -1.92
CA ASN A 211 9.50 1.26 -2.54
C ASN A 211 8.29 1.10 -1.64
N ASP A 212 7.13 0.87 -2.24
CA ASP A 212 5.85 0.60 -1.57
C ASP A 212 5.16 -0.56 -2.29
N MET A 213 4.38 -1.36 -1.56
CA MET A 213 3.70 -2.53 -2.08
C MET A 213 2.20 -2.44 -1.82
N THR A 214 1.40 -3.00 -2.72
CA THR A 214 -0.03 -3.22 -2.46
C THR A 214 -0.49 -4.60 -2.81
N PHE A 215 -1.50 -5.05 -2.08
CA PHE A 215 -2.15 -6.33 -2.27
C PHE A 215 -3.65 -6.11 -2.22
N SER A 216 -4.35 -6.52 -3.25
CA SER A 216 -5.79 -6.38 -3.40
C SER A 216 -6.41 -7.77 -3.50
N LEU A 217 -7.53 -7.94 -2.80
CA LEU A 217 -8.36 -9.13 -2.87
C LEU A 217 -9.81 -8.67 -2.87
N GLY A 218 -10.58 -9.18 -3.81
CA GLY A 218 -11.97 -8.85 -3.90
C GLY A 218 -12.83 -9.95 -4.49
N TYR A 219 -14.12 -9.67 -4.43
CA TYR A 219 -15.17 -10.58 -4.85
C TYR A 219 -16.24 -9.78 -5.58
N GLY A 220 -16.69 -10.27 -6.71
CA GLY A 220 -17.70 -9.61 -7.52
C GLY A 220 -18.54 -10.54 -8.36
N GLY A 221 -19.69 -10.04 -8.78
CA GLY A 221 -20.57 -10.68 -9.75
C GLY A 221 -20.31 -10.18 -11.18
N GLY A 222 -21.19 -10.55 -12.11
CA GLY A 222 -21.13 -10.09 -13.49
C GLY A 222 -19.84 -10.54 -14.16
N MET A 223 -18.98 -9.63 -14.62
CA MET A 223 -17.72 -9.94 -15.30
C MET A 223 -16.72 -10.72 -14.43
N PHE A 224 -16.76 -10.60 -13.10
CA PHE A 224 -15.83 -11.30 -12.20
C PHE A 224 -16.25 -12.76 -11.92
N SER A 225 -17.55 -13.06 -11.96
CA SER A 225 -18.11 -14.41 -11.76
C SER A 225 -18.58 -15.08 -13.06
N GLY A 226 -18.82 -14.28 -14.09
CA GLY A 226 -19.56 -14.59 -15.30
C GLY A 226 -18.76 -15.30 -16.37
N GLY A 227 -17.48 -15.61 -16.14
CA GLY A 227 -16.77 -16.58 -16.95
C GLY A 227 -17.50 -17.94 -17.01
N SER A 228 -18.41 -18.23 -16.07
CA SER A 228 -19.21 -19.46 -16.03
C SER A 228 -20.31 -19.52 -17.09
N GLY A 229 -20.83 -18.37 -17.55
CA GLY A 229 -21.88 -18.28 -18.58
C GLY A 229 -21.33 -18.21 -20.01
N LEU A 230 -20.02 -18.01 -20.13
CA LEU A 230 -19.29 -18.06 -21.39
C LEU A 230 -18.61 -19.44 -21.42
N GLU A 231 -19.15 -20.40 -22.18
CA GLU A 231 -18.66 -21.79 -22.24
C GLU A 231 -17.12 -21.87 -22.43
N PHE A 232 -16.54 -20.85 -23.07
CA PHE A 232 -15.11 -20.74 -23.29
C PHE A 232 -14.28 -20.27 -22.08
N TYR A 233 -14.83 -19.50 -21.13
CA TYR A 233 -14.17 -19.10 -19.88
C TYR A 233 -14.45 -20.02 -18.69
N ALA A 234 -15.46 -20.88 -18.80
CA ALA A 234 -15.93 -21.77 -17.73
C ALA A 234 -14.83 -22.60 -17.00
N PRO A 235 -13.77 -23.11 -17.66
CA PRO A 235 -12.76 -23.95 -17.00
C PRO A 235 -11.84 -23.19 -16.03
N ALA A 236 -11.72 -21.87 -16.17
CA ALA A 236 -10.77 -21.04 -15.40
C ALA A 236 -11.50 -20.10 -14.41
N THR A 237 -12.77 -20.39 -14.09
CA THR A 237 -13.59 -19.47 -13.29
C THR A 237 -13.28 -19.57 -11.80
N ASN A 238 -12.94 -18.43 -11.19
CA ASN A 238 -12.74 -18.31 -9.75
C ASN A 238 -14.01 -17.92 -8.97
N ASN A 239 -15.21 -18.19 -9.53
CA ASN A 239 -16.50 -17.93 -8.90
C ASN A 239 -16.68 -16.49 -8.34
N GLY A 240 -16.09 -15.48 -8.99
CA GLY A 240 -16.16 -14.08 -8.55
C GLY A 240 -14.91 -13.54 -7.86
N TRP A 241 -13.97 -14.40 -7.46
CA TRP A 241 -12.74 -13.98 -6.78
C TRP A 241 -11.71 -13.39 -7.75
N PHE A 242 -11.14 -12.25 -7.36
CA PHE A 242 -10.05 -11.60 -8.06
C PHE A 242 -9.00 -11.09 -7.07
N ALA A 243 -7.76 -10.99 -7.51
CA ALA A 243 -6.66 -10.52 -6.67
C ALA A 243 -5.59 -9.82 -7.49
N GLY A 244 -4.90 -8.84 -6.91
CA GLY A 244 -3.87 -8.07 -7.60
C GLY A 244 -2.79 -7.60 -6.65
N THR A 245 -1.57 -7.47 -7.15
CA THR A 245 -0.45 -6.91 -6.39
C THR A 245 0.33 -5.92 -7.23
N SER A 246 0.93 -4.94 -6.57
CA SER A 246 1.88 -4.04 -7.21
C SER A 246 3.06 -3.71 -6.32
N LEU A 247 4.18 -3.44 -6.96
CA LEU A 247 5.38 -2.89 -6.36
C LEU A 247 5.68 -1.54 -7.04
N HIS A 248 5.77 -0.49 -6.24
CA HIS A 248 6.12 0.86 -6.67
C HIS A 248 7.54 1.14 -6.21
N VAL A 249 8.45 1.46 -7.12
CA VAL A 249 9.85 1.78 -6.84
C VAL A 249 10.14 3.19 -7.32
N SER A 250 10.54 4.07 -6.40
CA SER A 250 11.00 5.41 -6.73
C SER A 250 12.31 5.33 -7.50
N THR A 251 12.32 5.80 -8.75
CA THR A 251 13.53 5.87 -9.58
C THR A 251 14.14 7.27 -9.61
N GLY A 252 13.41 8.27 -9.11
CA GLY A 252 13.87 9.66 -9.04
C GLY A 252 12.83 10.57 -8.38
N LYS A 253 13.11 11.87 -8.33
CA LYS A 253 12.24 12.86 -7.65
C LYS A 253 10.84 13.01 -8.28
N ARG A 254 10.67 12.56 -9.52
CA ARG A 254 9.42 12.69 -10.31
C ARG A 254 9.12 11.42 -11.11
N SER A 255 9.74 10.31 -10.75
CA SER A 255 9.64 9.07 -11.52
C SER A 255 9.49 7.86 -10.61
N THR A 256 8.56 6.98 -10.98
CA THR A 256 8.27 5.74 -10.26
C THR A 256 8.11 4.61 -11.26
N LEU A 257 8.85 3.52 -11.05
CA LEU A 257 8.62 2.26 -11.73
C LEU A 257 7.55 1.48 -10.97
N ILE A 258 6.59 0.92 -11.69
CA ILE A 258 5.48 0.15 -11.13
C ILE A 258 5.52 -1.22 -11.79
N VAL A 259 5.60 -2.28 -11.00
CA VAL A 259 5.45 -3.66 -11.46
C VAL A 259 4.15 -4.20 -10.87
N MET A 260 3.35 -4.90 -11.67
CA MET A 260 2.05 -5.40 -11.27
C MET A 260 1.82 -6.83 -11.73
N ALA A 261 1.07 -7.57 -10.94
CA ALA A 261 0.57 -8.89 -11.29
C ALA A 261 -0.86 -9.02 -10.77
N GLU A 262 -1.73 -9.67 -11.53
CA GLU A 262 -3.14 -9.77 -11.17
C GLU A 262 -3.78 -11.05 -11.71
N HIS A 263 -4.86 -11.43 -11.03
CA HIS A 263 -5.83 -12.42 -11.45
C HIS A 263 -7.21 -11.74 -11.49
N ASN A 264 -7.70 -11.42 -12.68
CA ASN A 264 -8.91 -10.62 -12.88
C ASN A 264 -10.24 -11.42 -12.75
N GLY A 265 -10.14 -12.68 -12.33
CA GLY A 265 -11.26 -13.62 -12.16
C GLY A 265 -11.19 -14.83 -13.09
N PHE A 266 -10.43 -14.72 -14.19
CA PHE A 266 -10.25 -15.76 -15.20
C PHE A 266 -8.86 -15.76 -15.88
N ASP A 267 -8.20 -14.60 -15.97
CA ASP A 267 -6.85 -14.45 -16.55
C ASP A 267 -5.84 -14.00 -15.50
N VAL A 268 -4.64 -14.60 -15.57
CA VAL A 268 -3.43 -14.10 -14.90
C VAL A 268 -2.71 -13.15 -15.83
N ASN A 269 -2.46 -11.94 -15.35
CA ASN A 269 -1.76 -10.92 -16.10
C ASN A 269 -0.62 -10.31 -15.29
N VAL A 270 0.40 -9.81 -15.99
CA VAL A 270 1.54 -9.11 -15.41
C VAL A 270 1.88 -7.87 -16.22
N GLY A 271 2.50 -6.88 -15.60
CA GLY A 271 2.91 -5.68 -16.32
C GLY A 271 3.94 -4.84 -15.59
N ALA A 272 4.53 -3.92 -16.34
CA ALA A 272 5.40 -2.90 -15.81
C ALA A 272 5.05 -1.55 -16.43
N GLN A 273 5.10 -0.49 -15.63
CA GLN A 273 4.83 0.89 -16.03
C GLN A 273 5.86 1.83 -15.44
N ILE A 274 6.23 2.87 -16.20
CA ILE A 274 6.98 4.00 -15.66
C ILE A 274 6.07 5.21 -15.59
N ASP A 275 5.91 5.79 -14.39
CA ASP A 275 5.22 7.06 -14.15
C ASP A 275 6.25 8.18 -14.16
N LEU A 276 6.11 9.11 -15.10
CA LEU A 276 6.93 10.30 -15.28
C LEU A 276 6.05 11.52 -15.06
N ASN A 277 6.02 12.02 -13.81
CA ASN A 277 5.29 13.22 -13.44
C ASN A 277 3.80 13.18 -13.89
N GLY A 278 3.15 12.04 -13.68
CA GLY A 278 1.73 11.83 -13.98
C GLY A 278 1.46 11.22 -15.35
N ILE A 279 2.45 11.15 -16.25
CA ILE A 279 2.34 10.44 -17.52
C ILE A 279 2.91 9.04 -17.35
N ARG A 280 2.14 8.01 -17.66
CA ARG A 280 2.53 6.61 -17.48
C ARG A 280 2.62 5.91 -18.83
N VAL A 281 3.69 5.16 -19.03
CA VAL A 281 3.87 4.28 -20.19
C VAL A 281 4.13 2.88 -19.69
N GLY A 282 3.47 1.88 -20.28
CA GLY A 282 3.45 0.52 -19.79
C GLY A 282 3.48 -0.56 -20.84
N VAL A 283 3.96 -1.72 -20.43
CA VAL A 283 3.92 -2.98 -21.18
C VAL A 283 3.32 -4.06 -20.30
N GLN A 284 2.52 -4.96 -20.88
CA GLN A 284 1.75 -5.96 -20.14
C GLN A 284 1.76 -7.31 -20.87
N GLY A 285 1.85 -8.39 -20.11
CA GLY A 285 1.56 -9.76 -20.55
C GLY A 285 0.20 -10.18 -20.02
N LEU A 286 -0.73 -10.53 -20.92
CA LEU A 286 -2.11 -10.86 -20.59
C LEU A 286 -2.35 -12.36 -20.74
N ALA A 287 -3.31 -12.92 -19.99
CA ALA A 287 -3.80 -14.30 -20.14
C ALA A 287 -2.69 -15.36 -20.07
N LEU A 288 -1.71 -15.16 -19.17
CA LEU A 288 -0.51 -15.98 -19.06
C LEU A 288 -0.75 -17.38 -18.47
N ASN A 289 -1.89 -17.58 -17.82
CA ASN A 289 -2.31 -18.87 -17.25
C ASN A 289 -2.91 -19.84 -18.29
N HIS A 290 -3.11 -19.40 -19.53
CA HIS A 290 -3.70 -20.24 -20.57
C HIS A 290 -2.64 -20.84 -21.49
N PRO A 291 -2.83 -22.09 -21.94
CA PRO A 291 -1.89 -22.74 -22.84
C PRO A 291 -1.86 -22.03 -24.21
N TRP A 292 -0.70 -22.03 -24.85
CA TRP A 292 -0.60 -21.78 -26.28
C TRP A 292 -1.27 -22.94 -27.02
N PRO A 293 -2.35 -22.73 -27.78
CA PRO A 293 -3.04 -23.84 -28.40
C PRO A 293 -2.26 -24.35 -29.61
N THR A 294 -2.14 -25.67 -29.66
CA THR A 294 -1.94 -26.44 -30.86
C THR A 294 -3.27 -26.51 -31.62
N ASP A 295 -3.26 -26.13 -32.89
CA ASP A 295 -4.31 -26.42 -33.88
C ASP A 295 -5.74 -25.93 -33.61
N GLY A 296 -5.87 -24.70 -33.09
CA GLY A 296 -7.07 -23.86 -33.27
C GLY A 296 -8.38 -24.40 -32.68
N GLN A 297 -8.31 -25.28 -31.66
CA GLN A 297 -9.48 -25.80 -30.95
C GLN A 297 -9.76 -25.11 -29.60
N PHE A 298 -8.82 -24.31 -29.08
CA PHE A 298 -9.05 -23.44 -27.92
C PHE A 298 -9.04 -21.97 -28.34
N SER A 299 -9.79 -21.14 -27.59
CA SER A 299 -9.89 -19.70 -27.80
C SER A 299 -8.52 -19.09 -28.03
N GLU A 300 -8.21 -18.75 -29.28
CA GLU A 300 -6.96 -18.06 -29.61
C GLU A 300 -6.91 -16.67 -28.96
N TYR A 301 -8.05 -16.21 -28.46
CA TYR A 301 -8.19 -15.07 -27.58
C TYR A 301 -7.75 -15.34 -26.14
N HIS A 302 -7.67 -16.58 -25.65
CA HIS A 302 -7.11 -16.88 -24.32
C HIS A 302 -5.59 -16.97 -24.36
N ARG A 303 -4.99 -16.95 -25.55
CA ARG A 303 -3.54 -17.01 -25.67
C ARG A 303 -2.91 -15.88 -24.89
N PRO A 304 -1.68 -16.09 -24.39
CA PRO A 304 -0.86 -15.02 -23.90
C PRO A 304 -0.77 -13.88 -24.92
N LYS A 305 -1.03 -12.64 -24.49
CA LYS A 305 -0.96 -11.45 -25.35
C LYS A 305 0.03 -10.44 -24.79
N LEU A 306 0.56 -9.64 -25.69
CA LEU A 306 1.31 -8.44 -25.34
C LEU A 306 0.39 -7.22 -25.44
N GLY A 307 0.41 -6.40 -24.41
CA GLY A 307 -0.30 -5.14 -24.32
C GLY A 307 0.61 -3.95 -24.06
N LEU A 308 0.15 -2.78 -24.46
CA LEU A 308 0.73 -1.48 -24.13
C LEU A 308 -0.30 -0.62 -23.41
N THR A 309 0.17 0.26 -22.54
CA THR A 309 -0.67 1.24 -21.84
C THR A 309 -0.02 2.61 -21.85
N LEU A 310 -0.84 3.65 -22.02
CA LEU A 310 -0.48 5.05 -21.87
C LEU A 310 -1.54 5.72 -20.97
N SER A 311 -1.14 6.32 -19.86
CA SER A 311 -2.07 7.02 -18.95
C SER A 311 -1.59 8.42 -18.60
N ALA A 312 -2.51 9.34 -18.36
CA ALA A 312 -2.24 10.72 -18.00
C ALA A 312 -3.08 11.17 -16.78
N VAL A 313 -2.34 11.47 -15.72
CA VAL A 313 -2.65 11.99 -14.39
C VAL A 313 -2.87 13.48 -14.23
N LEU A 314 -4.08 14.04 -14.36
CA LEU A 314 -4.27 15.47 -14.14
C LEU A 314 -4.71 15.79 -12.70
N CYS A 315 -3.98 16.71 -12.08
CA CYS A 315 -4.22 17.23 -10.73
C CYS A 315 -4.38 18.76 -10.83
N PRO A 316 -5.62 19.29 -10.89
CA PRO A 316 -5.85 20.73 -11.07
C PRO A 316 -5.24 21.61 -9.96
N ARG A 317 -5.04 21.03 -8.77
CA ARG A 317 -4.48 21.70 -7.60
C ARG A 317 -2.94 21.69 -7.55
N GLU A 318 -2.27 20.95 -8.44
CA GLU A 318 -0.80 20.89 -8.48
C GLU A 318 -0.21 21.86 -9.52
N SER A 319 0.99 22.39 -9.23
CA SER A 319 1.72 23.24 -10.18
C SER A 319 2.10 22.44 -11.43
N GLY A 320 1.57 22.88 -12.58
CA GLY A 320 1.73 22.19 -13.87
C GLY A 320 0.61 21.20 -14.21
N PHE A 321 -0.49 21.19 -13.44
CA PHE A 321 -1.73 20.42 -13.66
C PHE A 321 -1.57 18.90 -13.73
N ARG A 322 -0.39 18.37 -13.43
CA ARG A 322 -0.08 16.94 -13.51
C ARG A 322 0.24 16.41 -12.13
N CYS A 323 -0.35 15.27 -11.80
CA CYS A 323 -0.13 14.60 -10.54
C CYS A 323 1.29 14.07 -10.46
N ARG A 324 2.09 14.56 -9.52
CA ARG A 324 3.39 13.96 -9.22
C ARG A 324 3.20 12.56 -8.62
N PRO A 325 3.95 11.54 -9.06
CA PRO A 325 4.01 10.29 -8.32
C PRO A 325 4.60 10.59 -6.94
N ARG A 326 3.93 10.09 -5.91
CA ARG A 326 4.33 10.26 -4.52
C ARG A 326 4.27 8.91 -3.85
N MET A 327 5.29 8.61 -3.06
CA MET A 327 5.35 7.39 -2.25
C MET A 327 4.59 7.62 -0.95
N MET A 328 4.26 6.55 -0.24
CA MET A 328 3.71 6.62 1.12
C MET A 328 4.61 7.50 2.00
N ASN A 329 3.96 8.33 2.83
CA ASN A 329 4.68 9.20 3.75
C ASN A 329 5.54 8.34 4.67
N ARG A 330 6.82 8.71 4.74
CA ARG A 330 7.75 8.17 5.72
C ARG A 330 7.80 9.24 6.79
N SER A 331 6.98 9.10 7.82
CA SER A 331 7.18 9.88 9.05
C SER A 331 8.60 9.59 9.49
N GLU A 332 9.45 10.62 9.59
CA GLU A 332 10.67 10.47 10.36
C GLU A 332 10.26 9.96 11.74
N PRO A 333 11.01 9.03 12.35
CA PRO A 333 10.78 8.68 13.74
C PRO A 333 10.66 9.99 14.52
N ASP A 334 9.66 10.11 15.41
CA ASP A 334 9.51 11.28 16.28
C ASP A 334 10.85 11.53 16.96
N THR A 335 11.64 12.40 16.35
CA THR A 335 12.92 12.78 16.86
C THR A 335 12.54 13.83 17.87
N ILE A 336 12.31 13.41 19.11
CA ILE A 336 12.13 14.33 20.21
C ILE A 336 13.41 15.17 20.23
N TYR A 337 13.35 16.36 19.65
CA TYR A 337 14.35 17.39 19.85
C TYR A 337 14.24 17.78 21.31
N ILE A 338 14.98 17.06 22.15
CA ILE A 338 15.27 17.55 23.49
C ILE A 338 16.09 18.82 23.22
N PRO A 339 15.56 20.03 23.52
CA PRO A 339 16.37 21.23 23.38
C PRO A 339 17.67 21.00 24.16
N PRO A 340 18.83 21.48 23.66
CA PRO A 340 20.04 21.46 24.46
C PRO A 340 19.66 22.01 25.85
N PRO A 341 20.07 21.34 26.94
CA PRO A 341 19.70 21.78 28.27
C PRO A 341 20.00 23.28 28.38
N PRO A 342 19.08 24.07 28.96
CA PRO A 342 19.30 25.50 29.08
C PRO A 342 20.69 25.72 29.71
N PRO A 343 21.49 26.68 29.21
CA PRO A 343 22.79 26.94 29.80
C PRO A 343 22.59 27.19 31.30
N ASP A 344 23.29 26.40 32.12
CA ASP A 344 23.20 26.45 33.58
C ASP A 344 23.48 27.88 34.06
N THR A 345 22.41 28.64 34.24
CA THR A 345 22.48 30.00 34.76
C THR A 345 22.11 29.90 36.23
N ILE A 346 23.11 29.67 37.07
CA ILE A 346 22.95 29.74 38.52
C ILE A 346 22.66 31.21 38.87
N ILE A 347 21.39 31.54 39.11
CA ILE A 347 21.04 32.80 39.78
C ILE A 347 21.33 32.58 41.26
N ILE A 348 22.49 33.05 41.71
CA ILE A 348 22.79 33.14 43.15
C ILE A 348 21.89 34.22 43.72
N GLY A 349 20.75 33.81 44.26
CA GLY A 349 19.91 34.63 45.11
C GLY A 349 20.65 34.92 46.41
N ALA A 350 21.43 35.98 46.45
CA ALA A 350 21.98 36.50 47.70
C ALA A 350 20.81 37.07 48.52
N SER A 351 20.34 36.34 49.54
CA SER A 351 19.77 36.90 50.76
C SER A 351 19.52 35.82 51.81
N GLY A 352 20.27 35.90 52.91
CA GLY A 352 19.70 35.64 54.24
C GLY A 352 20.09 34.33 54.92
N SER A 353 21.00 34.45 55.90
CA SER A 353 21.10 33.65 57.13
C SER A 353 21.49 32.17 57.02
N GLY A 354 22.80 31.93 57.07
CA GLY A 354 23.41 31.29 58.25
C GLY A 354 23.09 29.81 58.52
N LEU A 355 23.60 28.91 57.68
CA LEU A 355 24.14 27.62 58.12
C LEU A 355 25.46 27.44 57.37
N ALA A 356 26.53 27.12 58.09
CA ALA A 356 27.82 26.84 57.49
C ALA A 356 27.65 25.67 56.52
N VAL A 357 27.82 25.94 55.21
CA VAL A 357 27.92 24.87 54.22
C VAL A 357 29.24 24.17 54.50
N GLU A 358 29.18 22.98 55.07
CA GLU A 358 30.35 22.10 55.15
C GLU A 358 30.90 21.94 53.73
N SER A 359 32.21 22.15 53.55
CA SER A 359 32.85 21.98 52.24
C SER A 359 32.83 20.49 51.89
N GLY A 360 31.92 20.10 51.00
CA GLY A 360 31.87 18.73 50.48
C GLY A 360 33.00 18.44 49.50
N GLU A 361 33.32 17.16 49.36
CA GLU A 361 34.14 16.65 48.26
C GLU A 361 33.24 16.39 47.04
N SER A 362 33.73 16.74 45.85
CA SER A 362 33.01 16.50 44.61
C SER A 362 33.28 15.08 44.11
N VAL A 363 32.26 14.22 44.12
CA VAL A 363 32.34 12.84 43.62
C VAL A 363 31.56 12.72 42.31
N GLN A 364 32.11 11.97 41.34
CA GLN A 364 31.43 11.65 40.08
C GLN A 364 30.65 10.35 40.22
N ILE A 365 29.37 10.36 39.84
CA ILE A 365 28.53 9.17 39.78
C ILE A 365 28.01 8.93 38.36
N CYS A 366 28.04 7.68 37.92
CA CYS A 366 27.48 7.27 36.63
C CYS A 366 25.98 6.98 36.75
N LEU A 367 25.16 7.68 35.96
CA LEU A 367 23.71 7.54 35.96
C LEU A 367 23.22 6.51 34.93
N ALA A 368 21.96 6.07 35.06
CA ALA A 368 21.32 5.14 34.13
C ALA A 368 21.17 5.71 32.70
N THR A 369 21.37 7.01 32.50
CA THR A 369 21.46 7.64 31.17
C THR A 369 22.81 7.40 30.47
N GLY A 370 23.81 6.85 31.17
CA GLY A 370 25.19 6.75 30.68
C GLY A 370 25.96 8.07 30.79
N GLN A 371 25.57 8.96 31.70
CA GLN A 371 26.25 10.23 31.96
C GLN A 371 26.84 10.28 33.37
N ASN A 372 28.06 10.81 33.48
CA ASN A 372 28.70 11.12 34.75
C ASN A 372 28.17 12.47 35.30
N VAL A 373 27.80 12.50 36.59
CA VAL A 373 27.33 13.70 37.28
C VAL A 373 28.13 13.93 38.55
N SER A 374 28.54 15.18 38.79
CA SER A 374 29.21 15.59 40.02
C SER A 374 28.20 15.86 41.13
N ILE A 375 28.35 15.19 42.26
CA ILE A 375 27.60 15.45 43.49
C ILE A 375 28.56 15.88 44.61
N GLN A 376 28.08 16.75 45.49
CA GLN A 376 28.82 17.15 46.67
C GLN A 376 28.41 16.25 47.83
N VAL A 377 29.39 15.59 48.43
CA VAL A 377 29.18 14.71 49.60
C VAL A 377 29.96 15.22 50.79
N ASP A 378 29.46 14.96 52.00
CA ASP A 378 30.19 15.23 53.22
C ASP A 378 31.28 14.17 53.48
N ALA A 379 32.01 14.30 54.59
CA ALA A 379 33.05 13.36 54.99
C ALA A 379 32.52 11.94 55.32
N ALA A 380 31.21 11.79 55.53
CA ALA A 380 30.55 10.50 55.75
C ALA A 380 30.05 9.85 54.44
N GLY A 381 30.12 10.57 53.32
CA GLY A 381 29.61 10.12 52.02
C GLY A 381 28.11 10.38 51.84
N ASP A 382 27.51 11.22 52.68
CA ASP A 382 26.12 11.65 52.55
C ASP A 382 26.01 12.85 51.63
N THR A 383 24.91 12.91 50.87
CA THR A 383 24.66 14.01 49.93
C THR A 383 24.42 15.33 50.68
N LEU A 384 25.09 16.40 50.24
CA LEU A 384 24.85 17.77 50.72
C LEU A 384 23.58 18.39 50.11
N VAL A 385 22.81 17.62 49.33
CA VAL A 385 21.58 18.03 48.64
C VAL A 385 20.43 17.19 49.17
N GLY A 386 19.38 17.85 49.67
CA GLY A 386 18.25 17.21 50.35
C GLY A 386 18.39 17.30 51.88
N MET A 387 17.28 17.57 52.57
CA MET A 387 17.20 17.51 54.03
C MET A 387 16.19 16.43 54.42
N PRO A 388 16.59 15.41 55.22
CA PRO A 388 17.93 15.18 55.76
C PRO A 388 18.98 14.73 54.71
N PRO A 389 20.30 14.86 54.97
CA PRO A 389 21.35 14.25 54.16
C PRO A 389 21.12 12.75 54.00
N VAL A 390 21.37 12.23 52.80
CA VAL A 390 21.09 10.82 52.44
C VAL A 390 22.36 10.18 51.88
N PRO A 391 22.74 8.96 52.31
CA PRO A 391 23.85 8.22 51.73
C PRO A 391 23.65 8.01 50.23
N VAL A 392 24.70 8.18 49.43
CA VAL A 392 24.62 8.07 47.95
C VAL A 392 23.98 6.74 47.49
N GLY A 393 24.32 5.62 48.14
CA GLY A 393 23.76 4.31 47.81
C GLY A 393 22.28 4.13 48.20
N SER A 394 21.72 5.04 48.99
CA SER A 394 20.33 5.02 49.47
C SER A 394 19.45 6.08 48.82
N LEU A 395 19.95 6.73 47.76
CA LEU A 395 19.22 7.73 46.99
C LEU A 395 18.01 7.11 46.30
N GLY A 396 16.88 7.14 47.02
CA GLY A 396 15.54 6.86 46.53
C GLY A 396 14.86 8.11 45.95
N PRO A 397 13.55 8.06 45.64
CA PRO A 397 12.82 9.07 44.86
C PRO A 397 12.75 10.49 45.46
N ALA A 398 13.39 10.76 46.61
CA ALA A 398 13.53 12.09 47.18
C ALA A 398 14.44 13.01 46.33
N MET A 399 15.34 12.45 45.52
CA MET A 399 16.09 13.15 44.49
C MET A 399 15.97 12.40 43.17
N THR A 400 15.29 13.00 42.19
CA THR A 400 15.07 12.35 40.89
C THR A 400 16.29 12.55 39.99
N PHE A 401 17.19 11.57 39.98
CA PHE A 401 18.21 11.47 38.92
C PHE A 401 17.57 10.91 37.65
N ALA A 402 17.98 11.42 36.49
CA ALA A 402 17.44 10.99 35.22
C ALA A 402 17.80 9.52 34.92
N GLY A 403 16.80 8.74 34.51
CA GLY A 403 16.97 7.36 34.05
C GLY A 403 16.02 6.36 34.73
N SER A 404 15.99 5.14 34.22
CA SER A 404 15.24 4.01 34.79
C SER A 404 16.20 3.09 35.53
N TYR A 405 15.81 2.67 36.73
CA TYR A 405 16.66 1.89 37.64
C TYR A 405 15.97 0.59 38.05
N ALA A 406 16.73 -0.49 38.19
CA ALA A 406 16.19 -1.81 38.51
C ALA A 406 15.93 -2.06 39.99
N GLY A 407 16.42 -1.22 40.92
CA GLY A 407 16.40 -1.49 42.36
C GLY A 407 15.02 -1.78 42.97
N SER A 408 13.93 -1.33 42.34
CA SER A 408 12.55 -1.62 42.76
C SER A 408 11.79 -2.56 41.83
N SER A 409 12.45 -3.18 40.85
CA SER A 409 11.81 -4.07 39.88
C SER A 409 11.75 -5.50 40.43
N PHE A 410 10.60 -6.17 40.28
CA PHE A 410 10.38 -7.53 40.79
C PHE A 410 11.44 -8.52 40.29
N TRP A 411 11.76 -8.50 38.99
CA TRP A 411 12.77 -9.37 38.40
C TRP A 411 14.18 -9.18 38.98
N TYR A 412 14.52 -7.99 39.50
CA TYR A 412 15.81 -7.75 40.16
C TYR A 412 15.82 -8.25 41.61
N LEU A 413 14.67 -8.14 42.30
CA LEU A 413 14.50 -8.54 43.69
C LEU A 413 14.37 -10.06 43.86
N ASP A 414 13.78 -10.73 42.87
CA ASP A 414 13.58 -12.18 42.85
C ASP A 414 14.73 -12.95 42.16
N ASP A 415 15.86 -12.27 41.91
CA ASP A 415 17.06 -12.81 41.23
C ASP A 415 16.74 -13.53 39.90
N GLU A 416 15.80 -13.00 39.13
CA GLU A 416 15.41 -13.59 37.86
C GLU A 416 16.54 -13.49 36.82
N VAL A 417 16.60 -14.50 35.96
CA VAL A 417 17.51 -14.55 34.81
C VAL A 417 17.10 -13.50 33.77
N ILE A 418 18.04 -12.67 33.34
CA ILE A 418 17.82 -11.71 32.26
C ILE A 418 18.02 -12.41 30.92
N VAL A 419 16.94 -12.56 30.15
CA VAL A 419 17.01 -13.05 28.76
C VAL A 419 17.22 -11.87 27.83
N PHE A 420 18.44 -11.72 27.30
CA PHE A 420 18.82 -10.60 26.44
C PHE A 420 19.61 -11.09 25.22
N GLU A 421 19.18 -10.69 24.02
CA GLU A 421 19.82 -11.07 22.74
C GLU A 421 20.01 -12.58 22.55
N GLY A 422 19.06 -13.38 23.04
CA GLY A 422 19.08 -14.84 22.93
C GLY A 422 20.06 -15.54 23.89
N GLY A 423 20.64 -14.82 24.86
CA GLY A 423 21.40 -15.40 25.95
C GLY A 423 20.75 -15.18 27.32
N ASP A 424 21.03 -16.09 28.23
CA ASP A 424 20.55 -16.09 29.62
C ASP A 424 21.67 -15.54 30.52
N PHE A 425 21.39 -14.46 31.25
CA PHE A 425 22.35 -13.81 32.13
C PHE A 425 21.91 -13.90 33.59
N GLN A 426 22.78 -14.43 34.44
CA GLN A 426 22.57 -14.58 35.87
C GLN A 426 23.22 -13.42 36.63
N LYS A 427 22.60 -13.03 37.75
CA LYS A 427 23.04 -11.93 38.61
C LYS A 427 24.29 -12.34 39.38
N SER A 428 25.30 -11.48 39.44
CA SER A 428 26.45 -11.66 40.34
C SER A 428 26.11 -11.26 41.79
N ASP A 429 26.84 -11.77 42.77
CA ASP A 429 26.59 -11.44 44.18
C ASP A 429 26.88 -9.97 44.55
N ASP A 430 27.72 -9.28 43.76
CA ASP A 430 28.20 -7.94 44.09
C ASP A 430 27.54 -6.82 43.27
N THR A 431 27.28 -5.69 43.94
CA THR A 431 27.01 -4.38 43.32
C THR A 431 28.21 -3.46 43.47
N PHE A 432 28.47 -2.61 42.47
CA PHE A 432 29.66 -1.74 42.47
C PHE A 432 29.41 -0.43 41.71
N PRO A 433 30.20 0.62 41.99
CA PRO A 433 30.20 1.82 41.15
C PRO A 433 30.90 1.55 39.82
N ILE A 434 30.42 2.20 38.75
CA ILE A 434 31.00 2.15 37.41
C ILE A 434 31.26 3.57 36.93
N ASP A 435 32.34 3.76 36.18
CA ASP A 435 32.57 4.99 35.40
C ASP A 435 31.86 4.88 34.04
N CYS A 436 31.01 5.85 33.71
CA CYS A 436 30.28 5.87 32.44
C CYS A 436 31.22 5.86 31.22
N ASP A 437 32.47 6.33 31.37
CA ASP A 437 33.46 6.32 30.28
C ASP A 437 33.99 4.91 29.95
N GLN A 438 33.60 3.89 30.73
CA GLN A 438 34.01 2.50 30.52
C GLN A 438 32.91 1.62 29.91
N ILE A 439 31.68 2.12 29.85
CA ILE A 439 30.50 1.36 29.42
C ILE A 439 29.74 2.07 28.30
N LEU A 440 29.01 1.30 27.48
CA LEU A 440 28.09 1.82 26.49
C LEU A 440 26.75 1.12 26.59
N ARG A 441 25.69 1.86 26.27
CA ARG A 441 24.32 1.32 26.26
C ARG A 441 24.14 0.39 25.07
N VAL A 442 23.78 -0.86 25.33
CA VAL A 442 23.59 -1.91 24.31
C VAL A 442 22.12 -2.27 24.09
N GLY A 443 21.22 -1.90 25.02
CA GLY A 443 19.80 -2.20 24.86
C GLY A 443 18.93 -1.74 26.03
N VAL A 444 17.78 -2.40 26.17
CA VAL A 444 16.79 -2.19 27.23
C VAL A 444 16.17 -3.53 27.60
N PHE A 445 16.07 -3.82 28.90
CA PHE A 445 15.37 -4.98 29.45
C PHE A 445 14.27 -4.49 30.39
N GLN A 446 13.01 -4.83 30.07
CA GLN A 446 11.82 -4.43 30.85
C GLN A 446 11.78 -2.95 31.27
N GLY A 447 12.24 -2.05 30.40
CA GLY A 447 12.26 -0.60 30.66
C GLY A 447 13.51 -0.05 31.36
N VAL A 448 14.43 -0.92 31.80
CA VAL A 448 15.74 -0.54 32.36
C VAL A 448 16.82 -0.66 31.28
N PRO A 449 17.68 0.35 31.08
CA PRO A 449 18.75 0.29 30.07
C PRO A 449 19.81 -0.75 30.43
N VAL A 450 20.30 -1.46 29.41
CA VAL A 450 21.35 -2.49 29.53
C VAL A 450 22.64 -1.94 28.96
N PHE A 451 23.75 -2.14 29.67
CA PHE A 451 25.07 -1.66 29.31
C PHE A 451 26.07 -2.81 29.18
N ALA A 452 27.14 -2.59 28.42
CA ALA A 452 28.30 -3.48 28.35
C ALA A 452 29.58 -2.63 28.36
N VAL A 453 30.73 -3.24 28.64
CA VAL A 453 32.03 -2.54 28.51
C VAL A 453 32.24 -2.10 27.06
N ILE A 454 32.89 -0.96 26.85
CA ILE A 454 33.06 -0.39 25.50
C ILE A 454 33.81 -1.34 24.56
N SER A 455 34.70 -2.18 25.10
CA SER A 455 35.47 -3.18 24.35
C SER A 455 34.73 -4.50 24.12
N ALA A 456 33.50 -4.66 24.60
CA ALA A 456 32.76 -5.92 24.48
C ALA A 456 32.43 -6.26 23.03
N GLN A 457 32.63 -7.52 22.66
CA GLN A 457 32.23 -8.05 21.36
C GLN A 457 30.94 -8.88 21.50
N ARG A 458 30.19 -8.99 20.40
CA ARG A 458 28.98 -9.82 20.35
C ARG A 458 29.35 -11.26 19.95
N PRO A 459 28.69 -12.28 20.53
CA PRO A 459 27.63 -12.19 21.54
C PRO A 459 28.19 -11.77 22.92
N LEU A 460 27.43 -10.98 23.69
CA LEU A 460 27.90 -10.41 24.95
C LEU A 460 27.98 -11.48 26.04
N ASP A 461 29.06 -11.51 26.83
CA ASP A 461 29.20 -12.44 27.97
C ASP A 461 28.87 -11.78 29.31
N VAL A 462 29.00 -10.45 29.39
CA VAL A 462 28.74 -9.66 30.59
C VAL A 462 27.89 -8.44 30.24
N ILE A 463 26.87 -8.18 31.04
CA ILE A 463 26.05 -6.97 30.96
C ILE A 463 25.98 -6.28 32.34
N PHE A 464 25.76 -4.97 32.33
CA PHE A 464 25.61 -4.14 33.51
C PHE A 464 24.24 -3.47 33.54
N ILE A 465 23.61 -3.51 34.70
CA ILE A 465 22.27 -2.98 34.95
C ILE A 465 22.36 -1.92 36.05
N PRO A 466 21.82 -0.70 35.85
CA PRO A 466 21.78 0.31 36.89
C PRO A 466 20.70 -0.03 37.93
N ILE A 467 21.08 -0.10 39.21
CA ILE A 467 20.19 -0.45 40.32
C ILE A 467 19.73 0.81 41.06
N TYR A 468 20.66 1.72 41.34
CA TYR A 468 20.45 3.05 41.92
C TYR A 468 21.44 4.04 41.28
N PRO A 469 21.28 5.36 41.45
CA PRO A 469 22.27 6.33 41.00
C PRO A 469 23.68 5.97 41.52
N GLY A 470 24.63 5.74 40.60
CA GLY A 470 26.01 5.33 40.95
C GLY A 470 26.19 3.87 41.37
N VAL A 471 25.14 3.05 41.44
CA VAL A 471 25.21 1.63 41.84
C VAL A 471 24.74 0.73 40.72
N TRP A 472 25.62 -0.20 40.34
CA TRP A 472 25.42 -1.08 39.20
C TRP A 472 25.51 -2.55 39.61
N GLN A 473 24.76 -3.39 38.91
CA GLN A 473 24.76 -4.83 39.05
C GLN A 473 25.37 -5.46 37.80
N ARG A 474 26.30 -6.40 38.00
CA ARG A 474 26.81 -7.24 36.91
C ARG A 474 25.93 -8.46 36.74
N TYR A 475 25.73 -8.83 35.48
CA TYR A 475 25.10 -10.07 35.07
C TYR A 475 26.00 -10.76 34.05
N GLU A 476 26.14 -12.08 34.18
CA GLU A 476 27.06 -12.89 33.39
C GLU A 476 26.34 -14.07 32.75
N ARG A 477 26.75 -14.41 31.54
CA ARG A 477 26.30 -15.61 30.86
C ARG A 477 27.03 -16.82 31.45
N ASP A 478 26.28 -17.89 31.74
CA ASP A 478 26.80 -19.16 32.23
C ASP A 478 27.65 -19.07 33.51
N LEU A 479 27.16 -18.39 34.55
CA LEU A 479 27.76 -18.49 35.89
C LEU A 479 27.75 -19.98 36.35
N PRO A 480 28.90 -20.59 36.68
CA PRO A 480 28.90 -21.86 37.39
C PRO A 480 28.34 -21.59 38.79
N GLY A 481 27.17 -22.16 39.07
CA GLY A 481 26.47 -22.00 40.35
C GLY A 481 27.16 -22.64 41.56
#